data_AF-A0A2D4EWD8-F1
#
_entry.id   AF-A0A2D4EWD8-F1
#
_cell.length_a   1.000
_cell.length_b   1.000
_cell.length_c   1.000
_cell.angle_alpha   90.00
_cell.angle_beta   90.00
_cell.angle_gamma   90.00
#
_symmetry.space_group_name_H-M   'P 1'
#
loop_
_entity.id
_entity.type
_entity.pdbx_description
1 polymer ?
#
loop_
_entity_poly.entity_id
_entity_poly.type
_entity_poly.pdbx_seq_one_letter_code
_entity_poly.pdbx_strand_id
1 'polypeptide(L)'
;VHGEYLAADLLIAMSATLSLRVVAECKQSRARVCELRLPHGLVDCPVFMPVGTQGTMKGLTALQLDALGCRLCLGNTYHLGMRPGPELIKKANGLHSFMNWPRNLLTDSGGFQMVSLVEFSKVTEEGVHFCSPYDGKQILLTPEKSIEIQNALGSDIIMQLDDVISSTLSGPRVEDAMLRSVRWLDRCIAAHSKPDQHNLFAIIQGGLD
;
A
#
# COMPACT_ATOMS: atom_id res chain seq x y z
N VAL A 1 -25.76 9.93 -32.79
CA VAL A 1 -24.79 8.87 -32.41
C VAL A 1 -23.65 9.38 -31.49
N HIS A 2 -23.48 10.69 -31.27
CA HIS A 2 -22.44 11.24 -30.36
C HIS A 2 -22.88 11.54 -28.91
N GLY A 3 -24.14 11.27 -28.54
CA GLY A 3 -24.68 11.61 -27.22
C GLY A 3 -24.65 10.47 -26.17
N GLU A 4 -24.60 9.21 -26.59
CA GLU A 4 -24.69 8.06 -25.67
C GLU A 4 -23.35 7.71 -25.00
N TYR A 5 -22.22 8.06 -25.62
CA TYR A 5 -20.89 7.78 -25.05
C TYR A 5 -20.57 8.66 -23.82
N LEU A 6 -20.96 9.93 -23.82
CA LEU A 6 -20.75 10.82 -22.67
C LEU A 6 -21.63 10.43 -21.46
N ALA A 7 -22.82 9.87 -21.69
CA ALA A 7 -23.70 9.43 -20.62
C ALA A 7 -23.20 8.15 -19.93
N ALA A 8 -22.58 7.23 -20.68
CA ALA A 8 -21.96 6.03 -20.13
C ALA A 8 -20.76 6.36 -19.22
N ASP A 9 -19.95 7.35 -19.60
CA ASP A 9 -18.82 7.82 -18.78
C ASP A 9 -19.29 8.53 -17.50
N LEU A 10 -20.46 9.21 -17.52
CA LEU A 10 -21.06 9.82 -16.33
C LEU A 10 -21.79 8.82 -15.42
N LEU A 11 -22.31 7.71 -15.95
CA LEU A 11 -22.98 6.66 -15.17
C LEU A 11 -22.00 5.69 -14.50
N ILE A 12 -20.73 5.65 -14.95
CA ILE A 12 -19.62 4.97 -14.28
C ILE A 12 -19.14 5.76 -13.04
N ALA A 13 -19.69 6.96 -12.76
CA ALA A 13 -19.39 7.76 -11.58
C ALA A 13 -20.01 7.23 -10.25
N MET A 14 -20.38 5.95 -10.20
CA MET A 14 -20.64 5.19 -8.96
C MET A 14 -19.80 3.91 -8.88
N SER A 15 -18.75 3.81 -9.72
CA SER A 15 -17.88 2.65 -9.85
C SER A 15 -16.89 2.57 -8.70
N ALA A 16 -16.65 1.36 -8.21
CA ALA A 16 -15.67 1.07 -7.17
C ALA A 16 -14.34 1.79 -7.42
N THR A 17 -13.73 2.28 -6.34
CA THR A 17 -12.41 2.93 -6.27
C THR A 17 -11.27 2.15 -6.96
N LEU A 18 -11.51 0.86 -7.26
CA LEU A 18 -10.65 -0.05 -8.00
C LEU A 18 -11.45 -0.79 -9.07
N SER A 19 -10.90 -0.86 -10.28
CA SER A 19 -11.32 -1.86 -11.26
C SER A 19 -10.12 -2.47 -11.94
N LEU A 20 -10.05 -3.80 -12.03
CA LEU A 20 -9.06 -4.52 -12.82
C LEU A 20 -9.75 -5.13 -14.05
N ARG A 21 -9.28 -4.79 -15.24
CA ARG A 21 -9.74 -5.38 -16.50
C ARG A 21 -8.60 -6.16 -17.13
N VAL A 22 -8.81 -7.45 -17.38
CA VAL A 22 -7.87 -8.24 -18.19
C VAL A 22 -8.09 -7.90 -19.66
N VAL A 23 -7.05 -7.39 -20.32
CA VAL A 23 -7.07 -7.00 -21.74
C VAL A 23 -6.75 -8.20 -22.62
N ALA A 24 -5.73 -8.98 -22.22
CA ALA A 24 -5.29 -10.16 -22.95
C ALA A 24 -4.61 -11.17 -22.01
N GLU A 25 -4.69 -12.43 -22.40
CA GLU A 25 -4.06 -13.55 -21.69
C GLU A 25 -3.21 -14.38 -22.67
N CYS A 26 -2.06 -14.84 -22.20
CA CYS A 26 -1.23 -15.76 -22.97
C CYS A 26 -1.87 -17.16 -22.98
N LYS A 27 -2.09 -17.75 -24.16
CA LYS A 27 -2.65 -19.11 -24.25
C LYS A 27 -1.72 -20.23 -23.74
N GLN A 28 -0.43 -19.93 -23.57
CA GLN A 28 0.62 -20.90 -23.23
C GLN A 28 1.18 -20.71 -21.81
N SER A 29 0.87 -19.61 -21.13
CA SER A 29 1.39 -19.28 -19.80
C SER A 29 0.31 -18.59 -18.96
N ARG A 30 0.62 -18.23 -17.71
CA ARG A 30 -0.29 -17.46 -16.84
C ARG A 30 -0.15 -15.93 -17.00
N ALA A 31 0.58 -15.48 -18.02
CA ALA A 31 0.82 -14.05 -18.24
C ALA A 31 -0.47 -13.35 -18.67
N ARG A 32 -0.70 -12.16 -18.10
CA ARG A 32 -1.89 -11.32 -18.34
C ARG A 32 -1.45 -9.88 -18.56
N VAL A 33 -2.10 -9.22 -19.50
CA VAL A 33 -2.06 -7.76 -19.65
C VAL A 33 -3.36 -7.23 -19.06
N CYS A 34 -3.27 -6.27 -18.14
CA CYS A 34 -4.45 -5.71 -17.49
C CYS A 34 -4.40 -4.18 -17.42
N GLU A 35 -5.58 -3.57 -17.35
CA GLU A 35 -5.77 -2.16 -16.99
C GLU A 35 -6.28 -2.11 -15.54
N LEU A 36 -5.51 -1.46 -14.66
CA LEU A 36 -5.90 -1.21 -13.28
C LEU A 36 -6.32 0.26 -13.14
N ARG A 37 -7.59 0.50 -12.84
CA ARG A 37 -8.12 1.83 -12.54
C ARG A 37 -8.02 2.10 -11.05
N LEU A 38 -7.41 3.23 -10.72
CA LEU A 38 -7.24 3.78 -9.38
C LEU A 38 -7.69 5.25 -9.38
N PRO A 39 -7.89 5.87 -8.20
CA PRO A 39 -8.36 7.25 -8.10
C PRO A 39 -7.53 8.28 -8.88
N HIS A 40 -6.20 8.15 -8.89
CA HIS A 40 -5.29 9.07 -9.61
C HIS A 40 -4.89 8.59 -11.02
N GLY A 41 -5.63 7.65 -11.60
CA GLY A 41 -5.56 7.30 -13.01
C GLY A 41 -5.37 5.81 -13.31
N LEU A 42 -5.22 5.50 -14.59
CA LEU A 42 -5.00 4.13 -15.08
C LEU A 42 -3.53 3.70 -14.90
N VAL A 43 -3.35 2.41 -14.61
CA VAL A 43 -2.06 1.73 -14.52
C VAL A 43 -2.10 0.48 -15.40
N ASP A 44 -1.20 0.40 -16.37
CA ASP A 44 -1.03 -0.79 -17.20
C ASP A 44 -0.24 -1.86 -16.43
N CYS A 45 -0.76 -3.08 -16.40
CA CYS A 45 -0.15 -4.23 -15.77
C CYS A 45 0.35 -5.23 -16.83
N PRO A 46 1.54 -5.84 -16.65
CA PRO A 46 2.40 -5.79 -15.46
C PRO A 46 3.11 -4.45 -15.27
N VAL A 47 3.15 -3.98 -14.01
CA VAL A 47 3.75 -2.69 -13.64
C VAL A 47 4.95 -2.90 -12.73
N PHE A 48 6.00 -2.13 -12.93
CA PHE A 48 7.08 -1.95 -11.97
C PHE A 48 6.84 -0.67 -11.17
N MET A 49 6.89 -0.76 -9.84
CA MET A 49 6.65 0.37 -8.94
C MET A 49 7.98 0.88 -8.36
N PRO A 50 8.42 2.10 -8.70
CA PRO A 50 9.55 2.75 -8.04
C PRO A 50 9.25 2.97 -6.55
N VAL A 51 10.23 2.75 -5.69
CA VAL A 51 10.10 2.84 -4.22
C VAL A 51 10.60 4.19 -3.70
N GLY A 52 9.67 5.04 -3.26
CA GLY A 52 9.93 6.30 -2.61
C GLY A 52 10.16 6.12 -1.11
N THR A 53 11.30 6.60 -0.61
CA THR A 53 11.60 6.68 0.82
C THR A 53 11.50 8.14 1.25
N GLN A 54 10.77 8.44 2.35
CA GLN A 54 10.59 9.82 2.85
C GLN A 54 9.94 10.78 1.84
N GLY A 55 9.06 10.28 0.98
CA GLY A 55 8.28 11.12 0.05
C GLY A 55 9.06 11.53 -1.20
N THR A 56 10.16 10.84 -1.51
CA THR A 56 10.93 11.09 -2.73
C THR A 56 11.56 9.81 -3.26
N MET A 57 11.72 9.73 -4.58
CA MET A 57 12.64 8.81 -5.22
C MET A 57 14.04 9.42 -5.18
N LYS A 58 14.99 8.76 -4.51
CA LYS A 58 16.35 9.30 -4.40
C LYS A 58 16.96 9.54 -5.79
N GLY A 59 17.30 10.79 -6.07
CA GLY A 59 17.93 11.21 -7.33
C GLY A 59 16.97 11.60 -8.46
N LEU A 60 15.65 11.52 -8.27
CA LEU A 60 14.66 11.90 -9.29
C LEU A 60 13.55 12.78 -8.70
N THR A 61 13.15 13.80 -9.46
CA THR A 61 11.97 14.62 -9.17
C THR A 61 10.69 13.91 -9.61
N ALA A 62 9.55 14.30 -9.02
CA ALA A 62 8.23 13.79 -9.43
C ALA A 62 7.95 14.01 -10.94
N LEU A 63 8.38 15.15 -11.49
CA LEU A 63 8.26 15.46 -12.91
C LEU A 63 9.06 14.50 -13.80
N GLN A 64 10.29 14.15 -13.37
CA GLN A 64 11.11 13.18 -14.11
C GLN A 64 10.49 11.79 -14.08
N LEU A 65 9.91 11.36 -12.96
CA LEU A 65 9.22 10.08 -12.85
C LEU A 65 7.97 10.01 -13.75
N ASP A 66 7.17 11.08 -13.79
CA ASP A 66 6.00 11.13 -14.67
C ASP A 66 6.42 11.14 -16.14
N ALA A 67 7.49 11.86 -16.49
CA ALA A 67 8.05 11.87 -17.85
C ALA A 67 8.59 10.49 -18.29
N LEU A 68 9.04 9.65 -17.35
CA LEU A 68 9.45 8.27 -17.61
C LEU A 68 8.25 7.31 -17.75
N GLY A 69 7.02 7.81 -17.66
CA GLY A 69 5.81 7.00 -17.79
C GLY A 69 5.44 6.22 -16.54
N CYS A 70 6.01 6.54 -15.38
CA CYS A 70 5.61 5.90 -14.13
C CYS A 70 4.18 6.31 -13.76
N ARG A 71 3.30 5.32 -13.55
CA ARG A 71 1.88 5.51 -13.20
C ARG A 71 1.53 5.11 -11.79
N LEU A 72 2.42 4.39 -11.11
CA LEU A 72 2.23 3.89 -9.75
C LEU A 72 3.58 3.82 -9.03
N CYS A 73 3.67 4.48 -7.88
CA CYS A 73 4.84 4.43 -6.99
C CYS A 73 4.50 3.72 -5.68
N LEU A 74 5.51 3.22 -4.98
CA LEU A 74 5.39 2.72 -3.60
C LEU A 74 5.97 3.75 -2.64
N GLY A 75 5.19 4.22 -1.67
CA GLY A 75 5.63 5.08 -0.58
C GLY A 75 5.78 4.29 0.72
N ASN A 76 6.89 4.47 1.42
CA ASN A 76 7.11 3.81 2.72
C ASN A 76 6.37 4.53 3.86
N THR A 77 5.34 3.89 4.41
CA THR A 77 4.46 4.43 5.45
C THR A 77 5.21 4.75 6.73
N TYR A 78 6.17 3.92 7.13
CA TYR A 78 6.92 4.12 8.38
C TYR A 78 7.66 5.46 8.41
N HIS A 79 8.46 5.72 7.37
CA HIS A 79 9.24 6.96 7.29
C HIS A 79 8.33 8.18 7.24
N LEU A 80 7.27 8.12 6.43
CA LEU A 80 6.34 9.23 6.22
C LEU A 80 5.47 9.53 7.45
N GLY A 81 5.06 8.48 8.17
CA GLY A 81 4.30 8.56 9.42
C GLY A 81 5.11 9.03 10.61
N MET A 82 6.45 8.92 10.58
CA MET A 82 7.32 9.42 11.64
C MET A 82 7.91 10.80 11.34
N ARG A 83 8.31 11.05 10.08
CA ARG A 83 8.89 12.33 9.62
C ARG A 83 8.48 12.60 8.18
N PRO A 84 7.63 13.61 7.94
CA PRO A 84 7.26 14.69 8.84
C PRO A 84 6.16 14.37 9.86
N GLY A 85 5.49 13.22 9.72
CA GLY A 85 4.37 12.82 10.57
C GLY A 85 3.00 13.07 9.93
N PRO A 86 1.97 12.28 10.30
CA PRO A 86 0.66 12.29 9.64
C PRO A 86 -0.04 13.64 9.75
N GLU A 87 0.17 14.39 10.83
CA GLU A 87 -0.44 15.71 11.02
C GLU A 87 0.06 16.74 10.01
N LEU A 88 1.35 16.71 9.64
CA LEU A 88 1.87 17.60 8.60
C LEU A 88 1.37 17.17 7.22
N ILE A 89 1.33 15.86 6.95
CA ILE A 89 0.83 15.34 5.67
C ILE A 89 -0.65 15.69 5.49
N LYS A 90 -1.47 15.59 6.54
CA LYS A 90 -2.87 16.06 6.53
C LYS A 90 -2.95 17.57 6.20
N LYS A 91 -2.12 18.40 6.83
CA LYS A 91 -2.05 19.85 6.54
C LYS A 91 -1.60 20.15 5.11
N ALA A 92 -0.75 19.30 4.54
CA ALA A 92 -0.31 19.40 3.16
C ALA A 92 -1.36 18.85 2.16
N ASN A 93 -2.56 18.47 2.61
CA ASN A 93 -3.61 17.84 1.81
C ASN A 93 -3.18 16.50 1.19
N GLY A 94 -2.58 15.65 2.03
CA GLY A 94 -2.17 14.30 1.67
C GLY A 94 -0.79 14.22 1.03
N LEU A 95 -0.35 12.98 0.83
CA LEU A 95 0.99 12.65 0.39
C LEU A 95 1.25 13.00 -1.07
N HIS A 96 0.25 12.89 -1.94
CA HIS A 96 0.31 13.33 -3.34
C HIS A 96 0.72 14.81 -3.44
N SER A 97 0.00 15.67 -2.71
CA SER A 97 0.27 17.11 -2.65
C SER A 97 1.64 17.40 -2.04
N PHE A 98 2.01 16.69 -0.96
CA PHE A 98 3.31 16.86 -0.30
C PHE A 98 4.50 16.52 -1.22
N MET A 99 4.38 15.46 -2.02
CA MET A 99 5.44 15.02 -2.95
C MET A 99 5.36 15.69 -4.31
N ASN A 100 4.31 16.48 -4.56
CA ASN A 100 3.93 16.94 -5.89
C ASN A 100 3.83 15.79 -6.91
N TRP A 101 3.22 14.66 -6.49
CA TRP A 101 3.07 13.45 -7.29
C TRP A 101 1.64 13.32 -7.81
N PRO A 102 1.41 13.48 -9.14
CA PRO A 102 0.07 13.55 -9.71
C PRO A 102 -0.53 12.19 -10.09
N ARG A 103 0.19 11.08 -9.87
CA ARG A 103 -0.23 9.72 -10.26
C ARG A 103 -0.48 8.85 -9.04
N ASN A 104 -0.82 7.59 -9.29
CA ASN A 104 -1.19 6.67 -8.23
C ASN A 104 -0.03 6.36 -7.27
N LEU A 105 -0.40 6.04 -6.04
CA LEU A 105 0.50 5.70 -4.96
C LEU A 105 0.00 4.49 -4.18
N LEU A 106 0.87 3.53 -3.96
CA LEU A 106 0.69 2.43 -3.02
C LEU A 106 1.50 2.75 -1.76
N THR A 107 0.94 2.53 -0.59
CA THR A 107 1.67 2.57 0.67
C THR A 107 1.84 1.17 1.24
N ASP A 108 3.05 0.82 1.68
CA ASP A 108 3.25 -0.41 2.44
C ASP A 108 2.62 -0.29 3.85
N SER A 109 2.47 -1.40 4.55
CA SER A 109 1.86 -1.38 5.90
C SER A 109 2.81 -0.89 6.99
N GLY A 110 4.08 -0.67 6.66
CA GLY A 110 5.20 -0.52 7.59
C GLY A 110 5.76 -1.85 8.09
N GLY A 111 5.06 -2.98 7.86
CA GLY A 111 5.42 -4.35 8.29
C GLY A 111 6.85 -4.73 7.95
N PHE A 112 7.21 -4.59 6.68
CA PHE A 112 8.45 -5.12 6.13
C PHE A 112 9.70 -4.36 6.59
N GLN A 113 9.61 -3.03 6.72
CA GLN A 113 10.74 -2.24 7.26
C GLN A 113 10.97 -2.52 8.75
N MET A 114 9.92 -2.84 9.51
CA MET A 114 10.05 -3.30 10.91
C MET A 114 10.81 -4.62 11.01
N VAL A 115 10.66 -5.50 10.01
CA VAL A 115 11.38 -6.79 9.96
C VAL A 115 12.82 -6.60 9.50
N SER A 116 13.17 -5.64 8.66
CA SER A 116 14.60 -5.37 8.38
C SER A 116 15.41 -4.89 9.60
N LEU A 117 14.73 -4.55 10.70
CA LEU A 117 15.29 -4.22 12.01
C LEU A 117 15.05 -5.35 13.05
N VAL A 118 14.96 -6.62 12.60
CA VAL A 118 14.50 -7.81 13.37
C VAL A 118 14.94 -7.82 14.83
N GLU A 119 16.18 -7.44 15.12
CA GLU A 119 16.79 -7.51 16.46
C GLU A 119 15.97 -6.78 17.55
N PHE A 120 15.11 -5.84 17.18
CA PHE A 120 14.32 -5.04 18.12
C PHE A 120 12.80 -5.19 17.99
N SER A 121 12.30 -6.18 17.25
CA SER A 121 10.85 -6.35 17.03
C SER A 121 10.26 -7.55 17.78
N LYS A 122 9.09 -7.35 18.42
CA LYS A 122 8.32 -8.41 19.08
C LYS A 122 6.88 -8.40 18.56
N VAL A 123 6.48 -9.48 17.91
CA VAL A 123 5.13 -9.64 17.36
C VAL A 123 4.22 -10.32 18.39
N THR A 124 3.10 -9.67 18.73
CA THR A 124 2.03 -10.21 19.58
C THR A 124 0.74 -10.31 18.77
N GLU A 125 -0.37 -10.73 19.38
CA GLU A 125 -1.68 -10.66 18.70
C GLU A 125 -2.14 -9.20 18.52
N GLU A 126 -1.74 -8.31 19.42
CA GLU A 126 -2.12 -6.90 19.41
C GLU A 126 -1.50 -6.15 18.22
N GLY A 127 -0.23 -6.43 17.91
CA GLY A 127 0.52 -5.79 16.84
C GLY A 127 2.01 -6.10 16.90
N VAL A 128 2.81 -5.22 16.31
CA VAL A 128 4.28 -5.30 16.31
C VAL A 128 4.83 -4.24 17.27
N HIS A 129 5.53 -4.68 18.31
CA HIS A 129 6.33 -3.79 19.16
C HIS A 129 7.71 -3.62 18.56
N PHE A 130 8.24 -2.41 18.52
CA PHE A 130 9.59 -2.15 18.07
C PHE A 130 10.20 -0.90 18.71
N CYS A 131 11.53 -0.82 18.66
CA CYS A 131 12.28 0.36 19.08
C CYS A 131 12.48 1.31 17.89
N SER A 132 12.09 2.57 18.05
CA SER A 132 12.38 3.62 17.07
C SER A 132 13.91 3.78 16.91
N PRO A 133 14.46 3.67 15.69
CA PRO A 133 15.89 3.84 15.44
C PRO A 133 16.34 5.31 15.60
N TYR A 134 15.39 6.26 15.72
CA TYR A 134 15.70 7.69 15.83
C TYR A 134 15.84 8.17 17.27
N ASP A 135 14.99 7.68 18.17
CA ASP A 135 14.89 8.16 19.56
C ASP A 135 14.81 7.04 20.60
N GLY A 136 14.89 5.77 20.19
CA GLY A 136 14.91 4.62 21.09
C GLY A 136 13.58 4.33 21.78
N LYS A 137 12.49 5.02 21.41
CA LYS A 137 11.18 4.79 22.03
C LYS A 137 10.57 3.49 21.55
N GLN A 138 9.94 2.77 22.47
CA GLN A 138 9.10 1.63 22.16
C GLN A 138 7.81 2.12 21.51
N ILE A 139 7.51 1.59 20.33
CA ILE A 139 6.32 1.89 19.54
C ILE A 139 5.58 0.57 19.32
N LEU A 140 4.26 0.60 19.44
CA LEU A 140 3.38 -0.49 19.04
C LEU A 140 2.66 -0.08 17.76
N LEU A 141 2.89 -0.82 16.67
CA LEU A 141 2.11 -0.70 15.45
C LEU A 141 1.06 -1.81 15.41
N THR A 142 -0.20 -1.44 15.60
CA THR A 142 -1.34 -2.34 15.42
C THR A 142 -1.88 -2.26 13.99
N PRO A 143 -2.65 -3.26 13.52
CA PRO A 143 -3.42 -3.20 12.27
C PRO A 143 -4.22 -1.89 12.12
N GLU A 144 -4.94 -1.47 13.16
CA GLU A 144 -5.75 -0.25 13.15
C GLU A 144 -4.88 0.99 12.97
N LYS A 145 -3.73 1.03 13.68
CA LYS A 145 -2.84 2.18 13.60
C LYS A 145 -2.17 2.29 12.23
N SER A 146 -1.79 1.15 11.63
CA SER A 146 -1.25 1.12 10.27
C SER A 146 -2.26 1.68 9.26
N ILE A 147 -3.52 1.24 9.34
CA ILE A 147 -4.59 1.73 8.46
C ILE A 147 -4.92 3.21 8.72
N GLU A 148 -4.93 3.67 9.97
CA GLU A 148 -5.12 5.08 10.32
C GLU A 148 -4.04 5.97 9.67
N ILE A 149 -2.77 5.55 9.75
CA ILE A 149 -1.66 6.28 9.14
C ILE A 149 -1.84 6.32 7.62
N GLN A 150 -2.11 5.19 6.98
CA GLN A 150 -2.26 5.13 5.52
C GLN A 150 -3.47 5.96 5.03
N ASN A 151 -4.60 5.95 5.74
CA ASN A 151 -5.75 6.81 5.48
C ASN A 151 -5.45 8.31 5.63
N ALA A 152 -4.48 8.67 6.48
CA ALA A 152 -4.00 10.04 6.64
C ALA A 152 -2.99 10.43 5.55
N LEU A 153 -2.17 9.49 5.08
CA LEU A 153 -1.27 9.69 3.95
C LEU A 153 -2.06 9.88 2.65
N GLY A 154 -3.16 9.15 2.49
CA GLY A 154 -4.09 9.33 1.38
C GLY A 154 -3.63 8.68 0.07
N SER A 155 -3.05 7.48 0.14
CA SER A 155 -2.62 6.68 -1.01
C SER A 155 -3.76 5.93 -1.70
N ASP A 156 -3.66 5.68 -3.01
CA ASP A 156 -4.67 4.94 -3.77
C ASP A 156 -4.81 3.48 -3.36
N ILE A 157 -3.70 2.86 -2.94
CA ILE A 157 -3.64 1.50 -2.43
C ILE A 157 -2.97 1.53 -1.06
N ILE A 158 -3.65 0.93 -0.08
CA ILE A 158 -3.13 0.71 1.26
C ILE A 158 -2.94 -0.79 1.48
N MET A 159 -1.86 -1.17 2.14
CA MET A 159 -1.55 -2.58 2.41
C MET A 159 -1.94 -2.94 3.84
N GLN A 160 -2.49 -4.13 4.05
CA GLN A 160 -2.74 -4.64 5.40
C GLN A 160 -1.42 -4.77 6.19
N LEU A 161 -1.47 -4.61 7.51
CA LEU A 161 -0.39 -5.08 8.36
C LEU A 161 -0.42 -6.61 8.46
N ASP A 162 0.73 -7.25 8.32
CA ASP A 162 0.89 -8.70 8.35
C ASP A 162 2.05 -9.13 9.26
N ASP A 163 2.02 -10.41 9.65
CA ASP A 163 3.06 -11.03 10.46
C ASP A 163 4.11 -11.65 9.53
N VAL A 164 5.11 -10.84 9.18
CA VAL A 164 6.15 -11.22 8.23
C VAL A 164 7.14 -12.18 8.89
N ILE A 165 7.38 -13.30 8.22
CA ILE A 165 8.37 -14.31 8.61
C ILE A 165 9.42 -14.48 7.51
N SER A 166 10.60 -14.99 7.86
CA SER A 166 11.61 -15.37 6.86
C SER A 166 11.08 -16.47 5.95
N SER A 167 11.37 -16.39 4.65
CA SER A 167 11.04 -17.44 3.69
C SER A 167 11.77 -18.76 3.95
N THR A 168 12.84 -18.74 4.77
CA THR A 168 13.57 -19.93 5.19
C THR A 168 13.03 -20.55 6.47
N LEU A 169 12.05 -19.92 7.11
CA LEU A 169 11.44 -20.43 8.34
C LEU A 169 10.46 -21.56 7.98
N SER A 170 10.51 -22.64 8.75
CA SER A 170 9.60 -23.77 8.63
C SER A 170 9.01 -24.15 9.98
N GLY A 171 7.92 -24.92 9.97
CA GLY A 171 7.25 -25.42 11.17
C GLY A 171 6.08 -24.56 11.66
N PRO A 172 5.57 -24.80 12.88
CA PRO A 172 4.29 -24.25 13.37
C PRO A 172 4.19 -22.72 13.37
N ARG A 173 5.33 -22.02 13.39
CA ARG A 173 5.38 -20.57 13.34
C ARG A 173 4.88 -20.00 12.01
N VAL A 174 5.02 -20.74 10.90
CA VAL A 174 4.53 -20.35 9.58
C VAL A 174 3.00 -20.27 9.58
N GLU A 175 2.35 -21.32 10.07
CA GLU A 175 0.90 -21.39 10.19
C GLU A 175 0.37 -20.33 11.15
N ASP A 176 1.02 -20.14 12.30
CA ASP A 176 0.64 -19.09 13.25
C ASP A 176 0.74 -17.69 12.64
N ALA A 177 1.82 -17.38 11.89
CA ALA A 177 2.00 -16.10 11.20
C ALA A 177 0.90 -15.87 10.15
N MET A 178 0.60 -16.91 9.36
CA MET A 178 -0.45 -16.87 8.35
C MET A 178 -1.82 -16.61 8.99
N LEU A 179 -2.20 -17.40 9.99
CA LEU A 179 -3.49 -17.26 10.68
C LEU A 179 -3.60 -15.92 11.41
N ARG A 180 -2.51 -15.41 11.99
CA ARG A 180 -2.47 -14.07 12.57
C ARG A 180 -2.65 -12.98 11.52
N SER A 181 -2.01 -13.11 10.37
CA SER A 181 -2.17 -12.17 9.24
C SER A 181 -3.62 -12.13 8.73
N VAL A 182 -4.32 -13.27 8.73
CA VAL A 182 -5.76 -13.32 8.41
C VAL A 182 -6.59 -12.58 9.47
N ARG A 183 -6.36 -12.82 10.77
CA ARG A 183 -7.07 -12.08 11.84
C ARG A 183 -6.76 -10.58 11.81
N TRP A 184 -5.54 -10.22 11.44
CA TRP A 184 -5.13 -8.82 11.27
C TRP A 184 -5.76 -8.17 10.04
N LEU A 185 -6.02 -8.91 8.98
CA LEU A 185 -6.78 -8.42 7.83
C LEU A 185 -8.20 -8.01 8.25
N ASP A 186 -8.91 -8.83 9.05
CA ASP A 186 -10.24 -8.48 9.55
C ASP A 186 -10.23 -7.15 10.32
N ARG A 187 -9.19 -6.95 11.16
CA ARG A 187 -8.96 -5.70 11.89
C ARG A 187 -8.64 -4.54 10.96
N CYS A 188 -7.84 -4.77 9.91
CA CYS A 188 -7.54 -3.75 8.90
C CYS A 188 -8.80 -3.33 8.14
N ILE A 189 -9.64 -4.28 7.74
CA ILE A 189 -10.92 -4.02 7.06
C ILE A 189 -11.83 -3.19 7.97
N ALA A 190 -11.95 -3.56 9.25
CA ALA A 190 -12.75 -2.82 10.22
C ALA A 190 -12.24 -1.38 10.46
N ALA A 191 -10.92 -1.18 10.43
CA ALA A 191 -10.30 0.14 10.57
C ALA A 191 -10.32 0.98 9.28
N HIS A 192 -10.64 0.38 8.14
CA HIS A 192 -10.61 1.06 6.84
C HIS A 192 -11.79 2.02 6.68
N SER A 193 -11.56 3.27 7.07
CA SER A 193 -12.59 4.32 7.10
C SER A 193 -12.95 4.97 5.75
N LYS A 194 -12.18 4.71 4.68
CA LYS A 194 -12.32 5.42 3.39
C LYS A 194 -12.29 4.48 2.17
N PRO A 195 -13.18 3.49 2.09
CA PRO A 195 -13.20 2.52 0.99
C PRO A 195 -13.45 3.17 -0.38
N ASP A 196 -14.10 4.33 -0.41
CA ASP A 196 -14.37 5.09 -1.64
C ASP A 196 -13.17 5.91 -2.13
N GLN A 197 -12.07 5.97 -1.37
CA GLN A 197 -10.86 6.75 -1.70
C GLN A 197 -9.60 5.90 -1.77
N HIS A 198 -9.54 4.81 -0.99
CA HIS A 198 -8.36 3.96 -0.90
C HIS A 198 -8.74 2.49 -1.02
N ASN A 199 -7.89 1.73 -1.70
CA ASN A 199 -8.09 0.29 -1.90
C ASN A 199 -7.21 -0.50 -0.95
N LEU A 200 -7.82 -1.32 -0.09
CA LEU A 200 -7.09 -2.18 0.83
C LEU A 200 -6.67 -3.48 0.13
N PHE A 201 -5.36 -3.70 0.04
CA PHE A 201 -4.79 -4.94 -0.50
C PHE A 201 -4.35 -5.85 0.64
N ALA A 202 -4.79 -7.10 0.56
CA ALA A 202 -4.38 -8.16 1.47
C ALA A 202 -3.00 -8.71 1.10
N ILE A 203 -2.27 -9.19 2.09
CA ILE A 203 -1.00 -9.88 1.93
C ILE A 203 -1.24 -11.35 2.24
N ILE A 204 -1.02 -12.21 1.24
CA ILE A 204 -1.13 -13.64 1.40
C ILE A 204 0.19 -14.15 1.99
N GLN A 205 0.09 -14.74 3.17
CA GLN A 205 1.17 -15.47 3.84
C GLN A 205 0.93 -16.98 3.72
N GLY A 206 1.93 -17.79 4.10
CA GLY A 206 1.81 -19.25 4.02
C GLY A 206 3.13 -20.02 3.88
N GLY A 207 4.26 -19.31 3.74
CA GLY A 207 5.55 -19.96 3.50
C GLY A 207 5.71 -20.40 2.05
N LEU A 208 6.46 -21.47 1.82
CA LEU A 208 6.76 -22.00 0.48
C LEU A 208 5.96 -23.29 0.16
N ASP A 209 5.08 -23.71 1.07
CA ASP A 209 4.32 -24.95 0.99
C ASP A 209 2.95 -24.76 0.32
#